data_AF-A0A9X3D1C4-F1
#
_entry.id   AF-A0A9X3D1C4-F1
#
_cell.length_a   1.000
_cell.length_b   1.000
_cell.length_c   1.000
_cell.angle_alpha   90.00
_cell.angle_beta   90.00
_cell.angle_gamma   90.00
#
_symmetry.space_group_name_H-M   'P 1'
#
loop_
_entity.id
_entity.type
_entity.pdbx_description
1 polymer ?
#
loop_
_entity_poly.entity_id
_entity_poly.type
_entity_poly.pdbx_seq_one_letter_code
_entity_poly.pdbx_strand_id
1 'polypeptide(L)'
;MHSIRRWAWCSVLAPLLLCIVVFAIMAVLNEHANPSSALDVAANWMLVMIFGTMFYLPAIPVTVLGVLAVTELPRLGRVVATAGLLWMSAVWSFAIAGVGRPTFDPQPYDDVSWAATLTVPELLVFAVPYVGMLVLNVVTLCVLWRPSSWRCETFGHGVAVDAEVRSTSGDHTL
;
A
#
# COMPACT_ATOMS: atom_id res chain seq x y z
N MET A 1 15.99 -13.61 -1.16
CA MET A 1 15.45 -12.73 -2.24
C MET A 1 14.00 -13.05 -2.64
N HIS A 2 13.49 -14.28 -2.49
CA HIS A 2 12.09 -14.62 -2.84
C HIS A 2 10.99 -13.87 -2.04
N SER A 3 11.25 -13.40 -0.82
CA SER A 3 10.20 -12.74 -0.01
C SER A 3 9.90 -11.30 -0.42
N ILE A 4 10.89 -10.54 -0.90
CA ILE A 4 10.73 -9.13 -1.31
C ILE A 4 9.90 -9.03 -2.60
N ARG A 5 10.17 -9.93 -3.57
CA ARG A 5 9.40 -10.01 -4.81
C ARG A 5 7.94 -10.40 -4.54
N ARG A 6 7.67 -11.33 -3.61
CA ARG A 6 6.31 -11.66 -3.18
C ARG A 6 5.60 -10.45 -2.53
N TRP A 7 6.30 -9.69 -1.69
CA TRP A 7 5.77 -8.47 -1.09
C TRP A 7 5.42 -7.39 -2.12
N ALA A 8 6.30 -7.13 -3.09
CA ALA A 8 6.01 -6.19 -4.17
C ALA A 8 4.80 -6.62 -5.00
N TRP A 9 4.67 -7.92 -5.31
CA TRP A 9 3.49 -8.46 -5.99
C TRP A 9 2.23 -8.35 -5.15
N CYS A 10 2.29 -8.58 -3.83
CA CYS A 10 1.16 -8.35 -2.94
C CYS A 10 0.74 -6.87 -2.92
N SER A 11 1.66 -5.92 -2.92
CA SER A 11 1.33 -4.48 -2.96
C SER A 11 0.72 -4.03 -4.29
N VAL A 12 1.13 -4.64 -5.41
CA VAL A 12 0.56 -4.36 -6.74
C VAL A 12 -0.80 -5.04 -6.92
N LEU A 13 -0.95 -6.26 -6.43
CA LEU A 13 -2.20 -7.02 -6.52
C LEU A 13 -3.24 -6.55 -5.50
N ALA A 14 -2.83 -6.01 -4.35
CA ALA A 14 -3.73 -5.50 -3.32
C ALA A 14 -4.82 -4.57 -3.87
N PRO A 15 -4.53 -3.51 -4.64
CA PRO A 15 -5.56 -2.65 -5.21
C PRO A 15 -6.50 -3.39 -6.19
N LEU A 16 -5.99 -4.33 -6.99
CA LEU A 16 -6.81 -5.15 -7.89
C LEU A 16 -7.73 -6.11 -7.13
N LEU A 17 -7.20 -6.77 -6.10
CA LEU A 17 -7.95 -7.69 -5.25
C LEU A 17 -9.02 -6.95 -4.45
N LEU A 18 -8.67 -5.76 -3.96
CA LEU A 18 -9.58 -4.86 -3.28
C LEU A 18 -10.69 -4.39 -4.23
N CYS A 19 -10.41 -4.13 -5.51
CA CYS A 19 -11.45 -3.85 -6.50
C CYS A 19 -12.40 -5.03 -6.67
N ILE A 20 -11.87 -6.25 -6.84
CA ILE A 20 -12.70 -7.46 -6.98
C ILE A 20 -13.60 -7.64 -5.75
N VAL A 21 -13.04 -7.45 -4.55
CA VAL A 21 -13.79 -7.55 -3.29
C VAL A 21 -14.86 -6.46 -3.19
N VAL A 22 -14.55 -5.21 -3.56
CA VAL A 22 -15.53 -4.11 -3.58
C VAL A 22 -16.66 -4.41 -4.56
N PHE A 23 -16.36 -4.90 -5.77
CA PHE A 23 -17.40 -5.31 -6.73
C PHE A 23 -18.25 -6.46 -6.21
N ALA A 24 -17.65 -7.45 -5.55
CA ALA A 24 -18.39 -8.56 -4.95
C ALA A 24 -19.29 -8.10 -3.78
N ILE A 25 -18.80 -7.21 -2.93
CA ILE A 25 -19.58 -6.60 -1.84
C ILE A 25 -20.73 -5.78 -2.42
N MET A 26 -20.49 -5.01 -3.49
CA MET A 26 -21.54 -4.25 -4.18
C MET A 26 -22.60 -5.14 -4.81
N ALA A 27 -22.22 -6.27 -5.41
CA ALA A 27 -23.19 -7.21 -5.95
C ALA A 27 -24.11 -7.78 -4.86
N VAL A 28 -23.56 -8.12 -3.70
CA VAL A 28 -24.32 -8.61 -2.53
C VAL A 28 -25.17 -7.49 -1.91
N LEU A 29 -24.63 -6.28 -1.78
CA LEU A 29 -25.36 -5.14 -1.24
C LEU A 29 -26.48 -4.67 -2.17
N ASN A 30 -26.31 -4.76 -3.49
CA ASN A 30 -27.35 -4.42 -4.47
C ASN A 30 -28.54 -5.38 -4.40
N GLU A 31 -28.35 -6.59 -3.86
CA GLU A 31 -29.41 -7.58 -3.65
C GLU A 31 -30.15 -7.39 -2.32
N HIS A 32 -29.57 -6.71 -1.32
CA HIS A 32 -30.10 -6.65 0.06
C HIS A 32 -30.34 -5.23 0.60
N ALA A 33 -29.65 -4.23 0.07
CA ALA A 33 -29.82 -2.81 0.38
C ALA A 33 -30.43 -2.10 -0.83
N ASN A 34 -31.17 -1.02 -0.56
CA ASN A 34 -31.86 -0.21 -1.56
C ASN A 34 -30.98 -0.02 -2.83
N PRO A 35 -31.39 -0.50 -4.01
CA PRO A 35 -30.49 -0.67 -5.16
C PRO A 35 -29.88 0.65 -5.67
N SER A 36 -30.48 1.81 -5.36
CA SER A 36 -29.88 3.10 -5.72
C SER A 36 -28.61 3.40 -4.92
N SER A 37 -28.57 3.05 -3.63
CA SER A 37 -27.47 3.37 -2.72
C SER A 37 -26.18 2.64 -3.08
N ALA A 38 -26.26 1.34 -3.35
CA ALA A 38 -25.10 0.56 -3.79
C ALA A 38 -24.58 1.03 -5.16
N LEU A 39 -25.49 1.42 -6.05
CA LEU A 39 -25.16 1.94 -7.37
C LEU A 39 -24.42 3.28 -7.29
N ASP A 40 -24.83 4.19 -6.40
CA ASP A 40 -24.17 5.49 -6.20
C ASP A 40 -22.74 5.34 -5.66
N VAL A 41 -22.54 4.46 -4.68
CA VAL A 41 -21.19 4.17 -4.15
C VAL A 41 -20.32 3.48 -5.21
N ALA A 42 -20.88 2.55 -5.98
CA ALA A 42 -20.17 1.87 -7.06
C ALA A 42 -19.80 2.81 -8.21
N ALA A 43 -20.68 3.73 -8.58
CA ALA A 43 -20.44 4.74 -9.61
C ALA A 43 -19.29 5.67 -9.21
N ASN A 44 -19.28 6.15 -7.97
CA ASN A 44 -18.16 6.92 -7.44
C ASN A 44 -16.85 6.11 -7.43
N TRP A 45 -16.90 4.83 -7.08
CA TRP A 45 -15.75 3.94 -7.15
C TRP A 45 -15.22 3.76 -8.57
N MET A 46 -16.09 3.52 -9.55
CA MET A 46 -15.69 3.41 -10.96
C MET A 46 -15.03 4.70 -11.44
N LEU A 47 -15.60 5.85 -11.10
CA LEU A 47 -15.06 7.15 -11.49
C LEU A 47 -13.67 7.36 -10.90
N VAL A 48 -13.50 7.14 -9.60
CA VAL A 48 -12.20 7.24 -8.93
C VAL A 48 -11.22 6.21 -9.49
N MET A 49 -11.65 5.02 -9.87
CA MET A 49 -10.76 4.04 -10.50
C MET A 49 -10.32 4.48 -11.89
N ILE A 50 -11.21 4.99 -12.73
CA ILE A 50 -10.89 5.43 -14.10
C ILE A 50 -9.94 6.63 -14.07
N PHE A 51 -10.28 7.68 -13.33
CA PHE A 51 -9.45 8.88 -13.28
C PHE A 51 -8.23 8.70 -12.37
N GLY A 52 -8.42 8.05 -11.23
CA GLY A 52 -7.36 7.77 -10.26
C GLY A 52 -6.31 6.83 -10.81
N THR A 53 -6.64 5.86 -11.67
CA THR A 53 -5.60 5.03 -12.31
C THR A 53 -4.63 5.84 -13.14
N MET A 54 -5.05 6.92 -13.81
CA MET A 54 -4.13 7.78 -14.56
C MET A 54 -3.04 8.40 -13.65
N PHE A 55 -3.38 8.71 -12.40
CA PHE A 55 -2.45 9.26 -11.41
C PHE A 55 -1.75 8.20 -10.56
N TYR A 56 -2.37 7.03 -10.39
CA TYR A 56 -1.86 5.92 -9.58
C TYR A 56 -0.86 5.05 -10.35
N LEU A 57 -1.11 4.82 -11.64
CA LEU A 57 -0.30 3.98 -12.51
C LEU A 57 1.17 4.43 -12.63
N PRO A 58 1.54 5.73 -12.64
CA PRO A 58 2.94 6.14 -12.56
C PRO A 58 3.56 5.99 -11.16
N ALA A 59 2.76 6.01 -10.09
CA ALA A 59 3.27 5.87 -8.72
C ALA A 59 3.66 4.43 -8.37
N ILE A 60 2.99 3.43 -8.98
CA ILE A 60 3.35 2.01 -8.85
C ILE A 60 4.81 1.73 -9.30
N PRO A 61 5.23 2.01 -10.55
CA PRO A 61 6.59 1.72 -11.00
C PRO A 61 7.62 2.52 -10.22
N VAL A 62 7.33 3.79 -9.85
CA VAL A 62 8.23 4.57 -8.97
C VAL A 62 8.45 3.84 -7.64
N THR A 63 7.38 3.36 -7.01
CA THR A 63 7.46 2.64 -5.74
C THR A 63 8.23 1.33 -5.90
N VAL A 64 7.92 0.55 -6.94
CA VAL A 64 8.57 -0.75 -7.22
C VAL A 64 10.05 -0.57 -7.52
N LEU A 65 10.41 0.39 -8.37
CA LEU A 65 11.81 0.71 -8.69
C LEU A 65 12.55 1.18 -7.45
N GLY A 66 11.92 2.01 -6.61
CA GLY A 66 12.47 2.42 -5.33
C GLY A 66 12.77 1.23 -4.42
N VAL A 67 11.81 0.31 -4.26
CA VAL A 67 11.96 -0.91 -3.44
C VAL A 67 13.06 -1.82 -3.98
N LEU A 68 13.12 -2.03 -5.30
CA LEU A 68 14.16 -2.84 -5.95
C LEU A 68 15.55 -2.21 -5.78
N ALA A 69 15.64 -0.88 -5.84
CA ALA A 69 16.89 -0.16 -5.64
C ALA A 69 17.40 -0.17 -4.20
N VAL A 70 16.62 -0.62 -3.20
CA VAL A 70 17.06 -0.66 -1.79
C VAL A 70 18.27 -1.58 -1.59
N THR A 71 18.46 -2.61 -2.42
CA THR A 71 19.60 -3.53 -2.30
C THR A 71 20.92 -2.89 -2.76
N GLU A 72 20.89 -2.15 -3.86
CA GLU A 72 22.08 -1.52 -4.46
C GLU A 72 22.36 -0.14 -3.85
N LEU A 73 21.29 0.65 -3.63
CA LEU A 73 21.34 2.05 -3.20
C LEU A 73 20.35 2.26 -2.03
N PRO A 74 20.69 1.83 -0.81
CA PRO A 74 19.73 1.69 0.29
C PRO A 74 19.06 3.00 0.69
N ARG A 75 19.79 4.13 0.72
CA ARG A 75 19.18 5.43 1.04
C ARG A 75 18.28 5.94 -0.10
N LEU A 76 18.79 5.91 -1.33
CA LEU A 76 18.06 6.43 -2.49
C LEU A 76 16.80 5.60 -2.78
N GLY A 77 16.91 4.28 -2.78
CA GLY A 77 15.77 3.38 -2.97
C GLY A 77 14.66 3.60 -1.94
N ARG A 78 15.01 3.81 -0.66
CA ARG A 78 14.04 4.14 0.39
C ARG A 78 13.34 5.47 0.15
N VAL A 79 14.07 6.51 -0.26
CA VAL A 79 13.48 7.82 -0.56
C VAL A 79 12.53 7.74 -1.75
N VAL A 80 12.94 7.08 -2.84
CA VAL A 80 12.11 6.91 -4.05
C VAL A 80 10.85 6.10 -3.74
N ALA A 81 10.98 4.99 -3.00
CA ALA A 81 9.83 4.19 -2.58
C ALA A 81 8.88 4.99 -1.67
N THR A 82 9.43 5.80 -0.76
CA THR A 82 8.64 6.67 0.11
C THR A 82 7.87 7.71 -0.70
N ALA A 83 8.51 8.35 -1.69
CA ALA A 83 7.87 9.31 -2.57
C ALA A 83 6.70 8.69 -3.34
N GLY A 84 6.87 7.48 -3.87
CA GLY A 84 5.79 6.75 -4.55
C GLY A 84 4.62 6.40 -3.61
N LEU A 85 4.90 5.92 -2.40
CA LEU A 85 3.86 5.62 -1.38
C LEU A 85 3.10 6.87 -0.94
N LEU A 86 3.80 7.99 -0.75
CA LEU A 86 3.19 9.28 -0.41
C LEU A 86 2.35 9.83 -1.56
N TRP A 87 2.84 9.72 -2.79
CA TRP A 87 2.06 10.08 -3.98
C TRP A 87 0.75 9.30 -4.04
N MET A 88 0.81 7.98 -3.93
CA MET A 88 -0.39 7.14 -3.96
C MET A 88 -1.38 7.56 -2.86
N SER A 89 -0.87 7.78 -1.64
CA SER A 89 -1.70 8.20 -0.51
C SER A 89 -2.35 9.56 -0.75
N ALA A 90 -1.63 10.53 -1.33
CA ALA A 90 -2.13 11.86 -1.64
C ALA A 90 -3.26 11.83 -2.70
N VAL A 91 -3.07 11.09 -3.79
CA VAL A 91 -4.08 10.92 -4.86
C VAL A 91 -5.40 10.43 -4.26
N TRP A 92 -5.34 9.41 -3.41
CA TRP A 92 -6.52 8.88 -2.76
C TRP A 92 -7.16 9.85 -1.75
N SER A 93 -6.35 10.59 -0.97
CA SER A 93 -6.86 11.62 -0.07
C SER A 93 -7.65 12.70 -0.84
N PHE A 94 -7.14 13.12 -2.01
CA PHE A 94 -7.84 14.07 -2.88
C PHE A 94 -9.15 13.49 -3.43
N ALA A 95 -9.16 12.22 -3.83
CA ALA A 95 -10.37 11.55 -4.30
C ALA A 95 -11.46 11.51 -3.22
N ILE A 96 -11.12 11.14 -1.98
CA ILE A 96 -12.07 11.11 -0.87
C ILE A 96 -12.54 12.51 -0.48
N ALA A 97 -11.63 13.48 -0.44
CA ALA A 97 -12.02 14.86 -0.15
C ALA A 97 -12.98 15.40 -1.23
N GLY A 98 -12.75 15.06 -2.50
CA GLY A 98 -13.62 15.43 -3.62
C GLY A 98 -15.01 14.81 -3.53
N VAL A 99 -15.09 13.50 -3.24
CA VAL A 99 -16.37 12.77 -3.11
C VAL A 99 -17.09 13.12 -1.80
N GLY A 100 -16.36 13.37 -0.72
CA GLY A 100 -16.93 13.65 0.60
C GLY A 100 -17.38 15.10 0.80
N ARG A 101 -16.82 16.07 0.05
CA ARG A 101 -17.20 17.49 0.18
C ARG A 101 -18.71 17.72 -0.02
N PRO A 102 -19.36 17.20 -1.07
CA PRO A 102 -20.81 17.34 -1.27
C PRO A 102 -21.66 16.77 -0.13
N THR A 103 -21.16 15.75 0.60
CA THR A 103 -21.86 15.15 1.74
C THR A 103 -21.96 16.10 2.93
N PHE A 104 -20.96 16.95 3.16
CA PHE A 104 -20.89 17.83 4.34
C PHE A 104 -21.18 19.30 4.06
N ASP A 105 -20.98 19.74 2.81
CA ASP A 105 -21.25 21.10 2.34
C ASP A 105 -22.06 21.03 1.03
N PRO A 106 -23.38 20.74 1.13
CA PRO A 106 -24.23 20.62 -0.04
C PRO A 106 -24.39 22.00 -0.70
N GLN A 107 -23.69 22.19 -1.82
CA GLN A 107 -23.88 23.36 -2.68
C GLN A 107 -25.31 23.32 -3.28
N PRO A 108 -25.94 24.48 -3.54
CA PRO A 108 -27.23 24.52 -4.22
C PRO A 108 -27.10 23.85 -5.58
N TYR A 109 -27.81 22.73 -5.75
CA TYR A 109 -27.96 21.87 -6.93
C TYR A 109 -27.06 22.27 -8.12
N ASP A 110 -25.87 21.67 -8.18
CA ASP A 110 -24.97 21.83 -9.31
C ASP A 110 -25.34 20.78 -10.37
N ASP A 111 -25.99 21.20 -11.45
CA ASP A 111 -26.38 20.34 -12.59
C ASP A 111 -25.16 19.64 -13.25
N VAL A 112 -23.94 20.05 -12.89
CA VAL A 112 -22.67 19.52 -13.40
C VAL A 112 -21.90 18.72 -12.34
N SER A 113 -22.60 18.19 -11.34
CA SER A 113 -22.04 17.27 -10.36
C SER A 113 -21.42 16.04 -11.05
N TRP A 114 -20.09 15.92 -10.99
CA TRP A 114 -19.34 14.82 -11.62
C TRP A 114 -19.36 13.53 -10.80
N ALA A 115 -19.80 13.55 -9.54
CA ALA A 115 -19.82 12.41 -8.62
C ALA A 115 -21.19 12.31 -7.92
N ALA A 116 -21.66 11.10 -7.66
CA ALA A 116 -22.93 10.91 -6.94
C ALA A 116 -22.79 11.42 -5.50
N THR A 117 -23.80 12.14 -4.99
CA THR A 117 -23.78 12.63 -3.61
C THR A 117 -24.05 11.46 -2.67
N LEU A 118 -23.06 11.13 -1.85
CA LEU A 118 -23.19 10.06 -0.86
C LEU A 118 -23.74 10.59 0.46
N THR A 119 -24.56 9.81 1.12
CA THR A 119 -24.88 9.96 2.54
C THR A 119 -23.65 9.64 3.40
N VAL A 120 -23.64 10.07 4.67
CA VAL A 120 -22.57 9.76 5.62
C VAL A 120 -22.24 8.25 5.71
N PRO A 121 -23.21 7.32 5.87
CA PRO A 121 -22.90 5.90 5.92
C PRO A 121 -22.33 5.37 4.59
N GLU A 122 -22.83 5.84 3.44
CA GLU A 122 -22.29 5.45 2.13
C GLU A 122 -20.86 5.95 1.92
N LEU A 123 -20.56 7.17 2.38
CA LEU A 123 -19.21 7.73 2.35
C LEU A 123 -18.25 6.92 3.23
N LEU A 124 -18.71 6.43 4.39
CA LEU A 124 -17.91 5.54 5.24
C LEU A 124 -17.58 4.23 4.49
N VAL A 125 -18.59 3.60 3.87
CA VAL A 125 -18.39 2.38 3.06
C VAL A 125 -17.44 2.66 1.89
N PHE A 126 -17.60 3.78 1.21
CA PHE A 126 -16.73 4.24 0.14
C PHE A 126 -15.27 4.41 0.60
N ALA A 127 -15.04 4.91 1.81
CA ALA A 127 -13.70 5.19 2.35
C ALA A 127 -12.96 3.97 2.90
N VAL A 128 -13.65 2.87 3.26
CA VAL A 128 -13.03 1.65 3.83
C VAL A 128 -11.84 1.15 3.00
N PRO A 129 -11.94 0.98 1.67
CA PRO A 129 -10.86 0.38 0.90
C PRO A 129 -9.62 1.29 0.83
N TYR A 130 -9.81 2.61 0.86
CA TYR A 130 -8.71 3.57 1.01
C TYR A 130 -8.02 3.45 2.35
N VAL A 131 -8.77 3.38 3.45
CA VAL A 131 -8.18 3.24 4.80
C VAL A 131 -7.31 1.99 4.84
N GLY A 132 -7.77 0.89 4.23
CA GLY A 132 -6.97 -0.32 4.05
C GLY A 132 -5.65 -0.08 3.31
N MET A 133 -5.68 0.61 2.17
CA MET A 133 -4.46 0.96 1.42
C MET A 133 -3.54 1.90 2.21
N LEU A 134 -4.08 2.89 2.92
CA LEU A 134 -3.31 3.83 3.72
C LEU A 134 -2.56 3.11 4.84
N VAL A 135 -3.23 2.19 5.53
CA VAL A 135 -2.61 1.34 6.56
C VAL A 135 -1.48 0.50 5.94
N LEU A 136 -1.70 -0.12 4.78
CA LEU A 136 -0.66 -0.89 4.09
C LEU A 136 0.54 -0.01 3.69
N ASN A 137 0.31 1.22 3.22
CA ASN A 137 1.38 2.15 2.88
C ASN A 137 2.17 2.56 4.13
N VAL A 138 1.50 2.86 5.24
CA VAL A 138 2.14 3.20 6.53
C VAL A 138 2.98 2.03 7.03
N VAL A 139 2.45 0.81 7.03
CA VAL A 139 3.18 -0.40 7.43
C VAL A 139 4.42 -0.59 6.54
N THR A 140 4.28 -0.40 5.23
CA THR A 140 5.38 -0.50 4.27
C THR A 140 6.47 0.53 4.58
N LEU A 141 6.11 1.78 4.87
CA LEU A 141 7.05 2.82 5.28
C LEU A 141 7.77 2.46 6.59
N CYS A 142 7.04 1.97 7.60
CA CYS A 142 7.63 1.53 8.86
C CYS A 142 8.65 0.41 8.65
N VAL A 143 8.34 -0.57 7.80
CA VAL A 143 9.26 -1.68 7.47
C VAL A 143 10.49 -1.17 6.69
N LEU A 144 10.27 -0.27 5.73
CA LEU A 144 11.32 0.30 4.88
C LEU A 144 12.36 1.09 5.67
N TRP A 145 11.92 1.81 6.70
CA TRP A 145 12.77 2.66 7.54
C TRP A 145 13.21 2.00 8.85
N ARG A 146 12.82 0.75 9.11
CA ARG A 146 13.21 0.05 10.34
C ARG A 146 14.75 -0.08 10.44
N PRO A 147 15.37 0.25 11.58
CA PRO A 147 16.82 0.15 11.76
C PRO A 147 17.33 -1.27 11.52
N SER A 148 18.43 -1.42 10.77
CA SER A 148 19.06 -2.71 10.47
C SER A 148 19.83 -3.31 11.65
N SER A 149 19.93 -2.60 12.79
CA SER A 149 20.65 -3.05 13.99
C SER A 149 20.11 -4.36 14.58
N TRP A 150 18.89 -4.77 14.25
CA TRP A 150 18.32 -6.06 14.64
C TRP A 150 18.85 -7.27 13.85
N ARG A 151 19.72 -7.06 12.85
CA ARG A 151 20.20 -8.13 11.95
C ARG A 151 21.65 -8.55 12.20
N CYS A 152 22.33 -7.96 13.18
CA CYS A 152 23.79 -8.09 13.35
C CYS A 152 24.27 -8.77 14.63
N GLU A 153 23.40 -9.40 15.44
CA GLU A 153 23.84 -10.15 16.63
C GLU A 153 23.77 -11.69 16.48
N THR A 154 23.08 -12.22 15.47
CA THR A 154 22.89 -13.68 15.33
C THR A 154 23.88 -14.40 14.41
N PHE A 155 24.81 -13.71 13.77
CA PHE A 155 25.82 -14.34 12.89
C PHE A 155 27.29 -14.08 13.30
N GLY A 156 27.54 -13.33 14.39
CA GLY A 156 28.88 -12.93 14.82
C GLY A 156 29.56 -13.83 15.85
N HIS A 157 28.85 -14.79 16.46
CA HIS A 157 29.43 -15.64 17.53
C HIS A 157 29.82 -17.07 17.10
N GLY A 158 29.64 -17.44 15.83
CA GLY A 158 29.95 -18.80 15.36
C GLY A 158 31.35 -19.02 14.79
N VAL A 159 32.10 -17.96 14.46
CA VAL A 159 33.38 -18.10 13.70
C VAL A 159 34.62 -17.88 14.58
N ALA A 160 34.47 -17.34 15.79
CA ALA A 160 35.61 -17.08 16.67
C ALA A 160 36.09 -18.30 17.47
N VAL A 161 35.27 -19.36 17.59
CA VAL A 161 35.64 -20.55 18.40
C VAL A 161 36.51 -21.55 17.64
N ASP A 162 36.48 -21.56 16.30
CA ASP A 162 37.24 -22.54 15.51
C ASP A 162 38.69 -22.12 15.24
N ALA A 163 39.06 -20.85 15.49
CA ALA A 163 40.44 -20.40 15.36
C ALA A 163 41.30 -20.80 16.58
N GLU A 164 40.69 -20.99 17.75
CA GLU A 164 41.43 -21.29 18.99
C GLU A 164 41.72 -22.79 19.16
N VAL A 165 40.88 -23.67 18.60
CA VAL A 165 41.08 -25.14 18.68
C VAL A 165 42.18 -25.64 17.73
N ARG A 166 42.56 -24.87 16.71
CA ARG A 166 43.60 -25.29 15.75
C ARG A 166 45.04 -24.98 16.21
N SER A 167 45.22 -24.28 17.33
CA SER A 167 46.55 -23.96 17.87
C SER A 167 47.11 -25.01 18.84
N THR A 168 46.32 -25.99 19.28
CA THR A 168 46.75 -26.97 20.30
C THR A 168 47.05 -28.37 19.75
N SER A 169 47.01 -28.57 18.42
CA SER A 169 47.20 -29.87 17.77
C SER A 169 48.52 -29.98 16.98
N GLY A 170 49.55 -29.24 17.38
CA GLY A 170 50.82 -29.18 16.67
C GLY A 170 52.02 -29.36 17.57
N ASP A 171 52.04 -30.42 18.38
CA ASP A 171 53.30 -30.92 18.96
C ASP A 171 53.06 -32.36 19.45
N HIS A 172 53.67 -33.33 18.77
CA HIS A 172 54.15 -34.63 19.29
C HIS A 172 54.34 -35.63 18.12
N THR A 173 55.50 -35.58 17.46
CA THR A 173 56.18 -36.78 16.94
C THR A 173 57.68 -36.52 16.86
N LEU A 174 58.41 -37.01 17.86
CA LEU A 174 59.80 -37.44 17.79
C LEU A 174 59.80 -38.97 17.85
#